data_AF-A0A9P0CY97-F1
#
_entry.id   AF-A0A9P0CY97-F1
#
_cell.length_a   1.000
_cell.length_b   1.000
_cell.length_c   1.000
_cell.angle_alpha   90.00
_cell.angle_beta   90.00
_cell.angle_gamma   90.00
#
_symmetry.space_group_name_H-M   'P 1'
#
loop_
_entity.id
_entity.type
_entity.pdbx_description
1 polymer ?
#
loop_
_entity_poly.entity_id
_entity_poly.type
_entity_poly.pdbx_seq_one_letter_code
_entity_poly.pdbx_strand_id
1 'polypeptide(L)'
;MGYQKIWREISKSPVITEEFIIFSQQEVNWDLICRYQKLSEDFMRTYLNRVNWNVVSKYQVLSEKFIDEFKENLDWEYICKYQNLSIDFMRANKHYLDNENVELYQYIDDDFLAHLKN
;
A
#
# COMPACT_ATOMS: atom_id res chain seq x y z
N MET A 1 12.62 -22.82 19.15
CA MET A 1 11.80 -22.76 17.92
C MET A 1 10.33 -22.35 18.13
N GLY A 2 9.78 -22.29 19.36
CA GLY A 2 8.37 -21.92 19.59
C GLY A 2 8.06 -20.41 19.58
N TYR A 3 8.97 -19.56 20.07
CA TYR A 3 8.71 -18.13 20.28
C TYR A 3 8.48 -17.33 18.99
N GLN A 4 9.30 -17.54 17.95
CA GLN A 4 9.10 -16.87 16.66
C GLN A 4 7.78 -17.29 15.98
N LYS A 5 7.32 -18.52 16.23
CA LYS A 5 6.04 -19.00 15.71
C LYS A 5 4.88 -18.24 16.35
N ILE A 6 4.94 -18.00 17.66
CA ILE A 6 3.89 -17.27 18.40
C ILE A 6 3.72 -15.85 17.85
N TRP A 7 4.81 -15.09 17.68
CA TRP A 7 4.70 -13.72 17.18
C TRP A 7 4.22 -13.61 15.74
N ARG A 8 4.53 -14.58 14.88
CA ARG A 8 3.93 -14.65 13.54
C ARG A 8 2.43 -14.86 13.59
N GLU A 9 1.94 -15.71 14.49
CA GLU A 9 0.50 -15.94 14.65
C GLU A 9 -0.20 -14.71 15.25
N ILE A 10 0.43 -14.02 16.21
CA ILE A 10 -0.08 -12.77 16.78
C ILE A 10 -0.16 -11.69 15.69
N SER A 11 0.89 -11.50 14.90
CA SER A 11 0.94 -10.45 13.87
C SER A 11 -0.11 -10.61 12.76
N LYS A 12 -0.57 -11.84 12.46
CA LYS A 12 -1.66 -12.02 11.49
C LYS A 12 -3.06 -12.03 12.12
N SER A 13 -3.14 -11.93 13.45
CA SER A 13 -4.42 -11.97 14.16
C SER A 13 -5.26 -10.75 13.77
N PRO A 14 -6.55 -10.90 13.43
CA PRO A 14 -7.36 -9.84 12.85
C PRO A 14 -7.71 -8.69 13.82
N VAL A 15 -7.24 -8.70 15.07
CA VAL A 15 -7.71 -7.80 16.14
C VAL A 15 -6.57 -7.21 16.98
N ILE A 16 -5.37 -7.03 16.42
CA ILE A 16 -4.32 -6.26 17.11
C ILE A 16 -4.38 -4.79 16.72
N THR A 17 -4.26 -3.91 17.71
CA THR A 17 -4.32 -2.45 17.52
C THR A 17 -2.94 -1.85 17.26
N GLU A 18 -2.91 -0.62 16.75
CA GLU A 18 -1.65 0.12 16.56
C GLU A 18 -0.90 0.29 17.89
N GLU A 19 -1.57 0.55 19.00
CA GLU A 19 -0.94 0.66 20.33
C GLU A 19 -0.24 -0.64 20.73
N PHE A 20 -0.86 -1.79 20.44
CA PHE A 20 -0.22 -3.09 20.69
C PHE A 20 1.01 -3.27 19.81
N ILE A 21 0.95 -2.87 18.54
CA ILE A 21 2.08 -2.96 17.61
C ILE A 21 3.23 -2.06 18.08
N ILE A 22 2.94 -0.85 18.57
CA ILE A 22 3.93 0.07 19.15
C ILE A 22 4.60 -0.57 20.37
N PHE A 23 3.81 -1.14 21.27
CA PHE A 23 4.29 -1.81 22.48
C PHE A 23 5.17 -3.02 22.16
N SER A 24 4.85 -3.77 21.10
CA SER A 24 5.51 -5.03 20.72
C SER A 24 6.39 -4.94 19.47
N GLN A 25 6.82 -3.73 19.10
CA GLN A 25 7.45 -3.41 17.81
C GLN A 25 8.74 -4.19 17.46
N GLN A 26 9.43 -4.75 18.46
CA GLN A 26 10.64 -5.55 18.26
C GLN A 26 10.36 -7.03 17.96
N GLU A 27 9.14 -7.49 18.26
CA GLU A 27 8.77 -8.89 18.22
C GLU A 27 7.80 -9.21 17.07
N VAL A 28 6.92 -8.27 16.74
CA VAL A 28 5.95 -8.42 15.66
C VAL A 28 6.63 -8.54 14.30
N ASN A 29 6.00 -9.30 13.41
CA ASN A 29 6.42 -9.40 12.03
C ASN A 29 5.75 -8.29 11.19
N TRP A 30 6.52 -7.26 10.83
CA TRP A 30 6.04 -6.08 10.12
C TRP A 30 5.38 -6.38 8.77
N ASP A 31 5.82 -7.40 8.03
CA ASP A 31 5.17 -7.79 6.77
C ASP A 31 3.76 -8.36 7.02
N LEU A 32 3.60 -9.19 8.06
CA LEU A 32 2.29 -9.70 8.45
C LEU A 32 1.41 -8.56 8.98
N ILE A 33 2.00 -7.61 9.72
CA ILE A 33 1.29 -6.41 10.18
C ILE A 33 0.72 -5.62 9.00
N CYS A 34 1.58 -5.24 8.06
CA CYS A 34 1.21 -4.46 6.88
C CYS A 34 0.22 -5.20 5.96
N ARG A 35 0.14 -6.52 6.05
CA ARG A 35 -0.76 -7.32 5.20
C ARG A 35 -2.14 -7.52 5.80
N TYR A 36 -2.22 -7.77 7.11
CA TYR A 36 -3.43 -8.28 7.74
C TYR A 36 -4.14 -7.26 8.63
N GLN A 37 -3.46 -6.21 9.08
CA GLN A 37 -4.12 -5.13 9.83
C GLN A 37 -4.44 -3.96 8.92
N LYS A 38 -5.50 -3.23 9.28
CA LYS A 38 -5.79 -1.92 8.70
C LYS A 38 -4.97 -0.88 9.46
N LEU A 39 -3.91 -0.39 8.84
CA LEU A 39 -3.04 0.64 9.40
C LEU A 39 -3.54 2.01 8.97
N SER A 40 -3.48 2.98 9.87
CA SER A 40 -3.66 4.37 9.56
C SER A 40 -2.45 4.92 8.80
N GLU A 41 -2.68 5.93 7.97
CA GLU A 41 -1.60 6.62 7.27
C GLU A 41 -0.63 7.30 8.25
N ASP A 42 -1.13 7.85 9.37
CA ASP A 42 -0.32 8.45 10.44
C ASP A 42 0.61 7.43 11.12
N PHE A 43 0.11 6.22 11.33
CA PHE A 43 0.94 5.12 11.81
C PHE A 43 2.04 4.77 10.80
N MET A 44 1.68 4.61 9.52
CA MET A 44 2.66 4.28 8.48
C MET A 44 3.73 5.38 8.32
N ARG A 45 3.36 6.66 8.43
CA ARG A 45 4.29 7.80 8.47
C ARG A 45 5.27 7.69 9.63
N THR A 46 4.78 7.36 10.82
CA THR A 46 5.61 7.23 12.03
C THR A 46 6.60 6.07 11.92
N TYR A 47 6.23 5.00 11.21
CA TYR A 47 6.99 3.76 11.09
C TYR A 47 7.52 3.47 9.67
N LEU A 48 7.80 4.52 8.89
CA LEU A 48 8.21 4.44 7.48
C LEU A 48 9.42 3.52 7.20
N ASN A 49 10.33 3.37 8.17
CA ASN A 49 11.52 2.50 8.07
C ASN A 49 11.26 1.04 8.47
N ARG A 50 10.05 0.72 8.95
CA ARG A 50 9.66 -0.61 9.43
C ARG A 50 8.63 -1.26 8.51
N VAL A 51 7.77 -0.47 7.89
CA VAL A 51 6.76 -0.96 6.96
C VAL A 51 7.41 -1.48 5.68
N ASN A 52 6.81 -2.52 5.11
CA ASN A 52 7.21 -3.03 3.80
C ASN A 52 6.34 -2.39 2.72
N TRP A 53 6.94 -1.50 1.93
CA TRP A 53 6.23 -0.70 0.94
C TRP A 53 5.53 -1.52 -0.14
N ASN A 54 6.06 -2.67 -0.53
CA ASN A 54 5.39 -3.56 -1.49
C ASN A 54 4.12 -4.17 -0.89
N VAL A 55 4.17 -4.52 0.40
CA VAL A 55 2.99 -5.04 1.13
C VAL A 55 1.98 -3.93 1.35
N VAL A 56 2.42 -2.73 1.74
CA VAL A 56 1.58 -1.55 1.90
C VAL A 56 0.86 -1.21 0.60
N SER A 57 1.58 -1.12 -0.51
CA SER A 57 1.03 -0.77 -1.84
C SER A 57 -0.10 -1.71 -2.26
N LYS A 58 0.01 -2.99 -1.91
CA LYS A 58 -0.92 -4.04 -2.32
C LYS A 58 -2.12 -4.22 -1.38
N TYR A 59 -1.91 -4.15 -0.07
CA TYR A 59 -2.90 -4.62 0.92
C TYR A 59 -3.51 -3.51 1.76
N GLN A 60 -2.89 -2.32 1.84
CA GLN A 60 -3.48 -1.18 2.53
C GLN A 60 -4.41 -0.39 1.60
N VAL A 61 -5.37 0.31 2.20
CA VAL A 61 -6.18 1.32 1.50
C VAL A 61 -5.48 2.65 1.67
N LEU A 62 -4.98 3.20 0.57
CA LEU A 62 -4.18 4.42 0.57
C LEU A 62 -4.97 5.56 -0.06
N SER A 63 -4.90 6.75 0.54
CA SER A 63 -5.36 7.96 -0.12
C SER A 63 -4.37 8.40 -1.19
N GLU A 64 -4.87 9.05 -2.24
CA GLU A 64 -4.03 9.65 -3.29
C GLU A 64 -2.99 10.63 -2.72
N LYS A 65 -3.34 11.36 -1.66
CA LYS A 65 -2.40 12.26 -0.97
C LYS A 65 -1.23 11.49 -0.36
N PHE A 66 -1.50 10.35 0.26
CA PHE A 66 -0.44 9.50 0.80
C PHE A 66 0.40 8.85 -0.31
N ILE A 67 -0.26 8.42 -1.39
CA ILE A 67 0.44 7.87 -2.56
C ILE A 67 1.41 8.88 -3.17
N ASP A 68 0.97 10.13 -3.38
CA ASP A 68 1.85 11.18 -3.93
C ASP A 68 3.01 11.53 -3.00
N GLU A 69 2.78 11.51 -1.69
CA GLU A 69 3.83 11.80 -0.72
C GLU A 69 4.93 10.72 -0.67
N PHE A 70 4.54 9.45 -0.80
CA PHE A 70 5.46 8.31 -0.71
C PHE A 70 5.70 7.61 -2.07
N LYS A 71 5.48 8.32 -3.18
CA LYS A 71 5.55 7.78 -4.54
C LYS A 71 6.86 7.09 -4.91
N GLU A 72 7.97 7.53 -4.34
CA GLU A 72 9.30 6.93 -4.59
C GLU A 72 9.50 5.62 -3.82
N ASN A 73 8.66 5.34 -2.82
CA ASN A 73 8.74 4.12 -2.02
C ASN A 73 7.75 3.05 -2.47
N LEU A 74 6.63 3.46 -3.07
CA LEU A 74 5.52 2.59 -3.42
C LEU A 74 5.80 1.80 -4.70
N ASP A 75 5.24 0.59 -4.75
CA ASP A 75 5.24 -0.26 -5.93
C ASP A 75 4.06 0.13 -6.82
N TRP A 76 4.34 0.81 -7.93
CA TRP A 76 3.32 1.37 -8.80
C TRP A 76 2.51 0.34 -9.59
N GLU A 77 3.04 -0.86 -9.82
CA GLU A 77 2.24 -1.97 -10.37
C GLU A 77 1.14 -2.34 -9.37
N TYR A 78 1.48 -2.43 -8.09
CA TYR A 78 0.50 -2.71 -7.03
C TYR A 78 -0.42 -1.53 -6.74
N ILE A 79 0.07 -0.29 -6.78
CA ILE A 79 -0.81 0.87 -6.64
C ILE A 79 -1.86 0.88 -7.74
N CYS A 80 -1.45 0.73 -9.00
CA CYS A 80 -2.38 0.68 -10.13
C CYS A 80 -3.35 -0.52 -10.05
N LYS A 81 -2.92 -1.65 -9.53
CA LYS A 81 -3.77 -2.85 -9.47
C LYS A 81 -4.77 -2.86 -8.31
N TYR A 82 -4.41 -2.31 -7.16
CA TYR A 82 -5.15 -2.52 -5.91
C TYR A 82 -5.74 -1.25 -5.30
N GLN A 83 -5.34 -0.06 -5.76
CA GLN A 83 -5.91 1.21 -5.31
C GLN A 83 -6.94 1.72 -6.33
N ASN A 84 -7.88 2.54 -5.87
CA ASN A 84 -8.82 3.22 -6.76
C ASN A 84 -8.30 4.63 -7.04
N LEU A 85 -7.77 4.84 -8.25
CA LEU A 85 -7.15 6.10 -8.64
C LEU A 85 -8.11 6.92 -9.47
N SER A 86 -8.20 8.22 -9.18
CA SER A 86 -8.91 9.17 -10.02
C SER A 86 -8.13 9.43 -11.31
N ILE A 87 -8.86 9.80 -12.37
CA ILE A 87 -8.28 10.13 -13.67
C ILE A 87 -7.30 11.29 -13.54
N ASP A 88 -7.63 12.31 -12.73
CA ASP A 88 -6.75 13.46 -12.53
C ASP A 88 -5.44 13.06 -11.83
N PHE A 89 -5.51 12.16 -10.85
CA PHE A 89 -4.32 11.62 -10.21
C PHE A 89 -3.46 10.81 -11.17
N MET A 90 -4.09 9.96 -12.00
CA MET A 90 -3.39 9.19 -13.03
C MET A 90 -2.72 10.10 -14.06
N ARG A 91 -3.39 11.17 -14.51
CA ARG A 91 -2.79 12.17 -15.42
C ARG A 91 -1.57 12.85 -14.79
N ALA A 92 -1.66 13.23 -13.51
CA ALA A 92 -0.57 13.90 -12.80
C ALA A 92 0.65 12.98 -12.55
N ASN A 93 0.43 11.68 -12.44
CA ASN A 93 1.46 10.69 -12.10
C ASN A 93 1.75 9.67 -13.22
N LYS A 94 1.42 10.02 -14.47
CA LYS A 94 1.51 9.11 -15.62
C LYS A 94 2.88 8.47 -15.83
N HIS A 95 3.97 9.11 -15.37
CA HIS A 95 5.33 8.60 -15.56
C HIS A 95 5.68 7.43 -14.64
N TYR A 96 4.88 7.17 -13.61
CA TYR A 96 5.02 5.96 -12.79
C TYR A 96 4.04 4.85 -13.22
N LEU A 97 3.05 5.18 -14.04
CA LEU A 97 2.01 4.25 -14.44
C LEU A 97 2.38 3.59 -15.76
N ASP A 98 2.21 2.27 -15.79
CA ASP A 98 2.28 1.50 -17.03
C ASP A 98 0.91 1.49 -17.70
N ASN A 99 0.87 1.83 -18.99
CA ASN A 99 -0.39 1.98 -19.73
C ASN A 99 -1.18 0.66 -19.79
N GLU A 100 -0.51 -0.49 -19.91
CA GLU A 100 -1.19 -1.80 -19.94
C GLU A 100 -1.85 -2.08 -18.59
N ASN A 101 -1.16 -1.79 -17.49
CA ASN A 101 -1.73 -1.95 -16.15
C ASN A 101 -2.92 -1.03 -15.91
N VAL A 102 -2.86 0.23 -16.37
CA VAL A 102 -3.96 1.18 -16.22
C VAL A 102 -5.21 0.70 -16.98
N GLU A 103 -5.06 0.24 -18.23
CA GLU A 103 -6.18 -0.32 -19.01
C GLU A 103 -6.77 -1.59 -18.37
N LEU A 104 -5.95 -2.42 -17.72
CA LEU A 104 -6.40 -3.68 -17.11
C LEU A 104 -7.09 -3.51 -15.76
N TYR A 105 -6.68 -2.53 -14.95
CA TYR A 105 -7.05 -2.47 -13.54
C TYR A 105 -7.79 -1.21 -13.11
N GLN A 106 -7.77 -0.13 -13.88
CA GLN A 106 -8.41 1.13 -13.51
C GLN A 106 -9.64 1.44 -14.37
N TYR A 107 -10.55 2.23 -13.80
CA TYR A 107 -11.63 2.83 -14.57
C TYR A 107 -11.11 4.10 -15.25
N ILE A 108 -11.14 4.12 -16.58
CA ILE A 108 -10.69 5.23 -17.41
C ILE A 108 -11.79 5.66 -18.36
N ASP A 109 -11.85 6.95 -18.69
CA ASP A 109 -12.76 7.48 -19.70
C ASP A 109 -12.15 7.43 -21.11
N ASP A 110 -12.99 7.63 -22.13
CA ASP A 110 -12.57 7.57 -23.54
C ASP A 110 -11.50 8.62 -23.88
N ASP A 111 -11.55 9.80 -23.22
CA ASP A 111 -10.56 10.85 -23.40
C ASP A 111 -9.18 10.40 -22.91
N PHE A 112 -9.10 9.86 -21.70
CA PHE A 112 -7.86 9.35 -21.15
C PHE A 112 -7.32 8.19 -21.99
N LEU A 113 -8.19 7.27 -22.44
CA LEU A 113 -7.81 6.16 -23.32
C LEU A 113 -7.20 6.62 -24.64
N ALA A 114 -7.72 7.70 -25.24
CA ALA A 114 -7.18 8.25 -26.48
C ALA A 114 -5.75 8.79 -26.33
N HIS A 115 -5.39 9.25 -25.13
CA HIS A 115 -4.06 9.77 -24.82
C HIS A 115 -3.07 8.68 -24.36
N LEU A 116 -3.52 7.50 -23.95
CA LEU A 116 -2.65 6.37 -23.61
C LEU A 116 -1.99 5.69 -24.83
N LYS A 117 -2.62 5.80 -26.01
CA LYS A 117 -2.24 5.04 -27.22
C LYS A 117 -1.37 5.81 -28.22
N ASN A 118 -0.95 7.03 -27.88
CA ASN A 118 -0.05 7.89 -28.68
C ASN A 118 1.31 8.04 -27.98
#